data_AF-M8ADS5-F1
#
_entry.id   AF-M8ADS5-F1
#
_cell.length_a   1.000
_cell.length_b   1.000
_cell.length_c   1.000
_cell.angle_alpha   90.00
_cell.angle_beta   90.00
_cell.angle_gamma   90.00
#
_symmetry.space_group_name_H-M   'P 1'
#
loop_
_entity.id
_entity.type
_entity.pdbx_description
1 polymer ?
#
loop_
_entity_poly.entity_id
_entity_poly.type
_entity_poly.pdbx_seq_one_letter_code
_entity_poly.pdbx_strand_id
1 'polypeptide(L)'
;MEVRGVAKEVHLVAKSMEEVTPGLAKVLAKHSANLHLQLHVERLCEDGLVVFGGGGSGVLADTIIYCTTRAGPLFEHVFPPSLAPSLSFVGIPIKVFAPRFFEAQAKWGAQVLSGRRTLPPEQEMMRSVEEYYRAREIAGVPKKYTHDVCLSETMPTYMDDFGSKYCDFPRVERWHHELVVSLFANMNNNLETFREDYQDTDSICKGVEEWHLSAQQPQAAPAAKKMSLGLS
;
A
#
# COMPACT_ATOMS: atom_id res chain seq x y z
N MET A 1 4.02 -8.55 14.27
CA MET A 1 4.87 -8.78 15.46
C MET A 1 4.14 -8.45 16.75
N GLU A 2 3.38 -7.35 16.80
CA GLU A 2 2.59 -6.96 17.99
C GLU A 2 1.79 -8.09 18.65
N VAL A 3 1.06 -8.89 17.86
CA VAL A 3 0.23 -9.99 18.39
C VAL A 3 1.07 -11.05 19.12
N ARG A 4 2.32 -11.29 18.70
CA ARG A 4 3.24 -12.24 19.36
C ARG A 4 3.56 -11.83 20.80
N GLY A 5 3.55 -10.54 21.11
CA GLY A 5 3.85 -10.04 22.46
C GLY A 5 2.75 -10.34 23.49
N VAL A 6 1.55 -10.68 23.03
CA VAL A 6 0.36 -10.86 23.88
C VAL A 6 -0.30 -12.23 23.72
N ALA A 7 -0.09 -12.90 22.58
CA ALA A 7 -0.63 -14.22 22.31
C ALA A 7 0.27 -15.33 22.87
N LYS A 8 -0.35 -16.43 23.32
CA LYS A 8 0.36 -17.63 23.76
C LYS A 8 1.19 -18.22 22.61
N GLU A 9 0.55 -18.41 21.45
CA GLU A 9 1.14 -18.98 20.23
C GLU A 9 0.56 -18.24 19.01
N VAL A 10 1.37 -18.05 17.96
CA VAL A 10 0.97 -17.41 16.71
C VAL A 10 1.39 -18.28 15.53
N HIS A 11 0.42 -18.60 14.67
CA HIS A 11 0.64 -19.33 13.43
C HIS A 11 0.43 -18.42 12.23
N LEU A 12 1.50 -18.13 11.49
CA LEU A 12 1.43 -17.43 10.21
C LEU A 12 1.28 -18.46 9.10
N VAL A 13 0.34 -18.23 8.19
CA VAL A 13 0.11 -19.12 7.05
C VAL A 13 0.58 -18.44 5.78
N ALA A 14 1.55 -19.05 5.10
CA ALA A 14 1.98 -18.65 3.75
C ALA A 14 1.48 -19.67 2.71
N LYS A 15 1.35 -19.22 1.45
CA LYS A 15 1.00 -20.14 0.34
C LYS A 15 2.20 -20.95 -0.12
N SER A 16 3.39 -20.35 -0.08
CA SER A 16 4.66 -20.98 -0.43
C SER A 16 5.80 -20.32 0.34
N MET A 17 6.95 -20.98 0.39
CA MET A 17 8.16 -20.43 1.00
C MET A 17 8.72 -19.23 0.23
N GLU A 18 8.38 -19.08 -1.05
CA GLU A 18 8.77 -17.92 -1.87
C GLU A 18 8.12 -16.62 -1.37
N GLU A 19 7.01 -16.71 -0.62
CA GLU A 19 6.36 -15.54 -0.02
C GLU A 19 7.02 -15.07 1.29
N VAL A 20 8.00 -15.84 1.81
CA VAL A 20 8.66 -15.54 3.08
C VAL A 20 9.87 -14.64 2.82
N THR A 21 9.78 -13.39 3.27
CA THR A 21 10.89 -12.44 3.14
C THR A 21 12.06 -12.82 4.06
N PRO A 22 13.31 -12.40 3.74
CA PRO A 22 14.46 -12.64 4.61
C PRO A 22 14.26 -12.12 6.04
N GLY A 23 13.64 -10.94 6.19
CA GLY A 23 13.30 -10.35 7.47
C GLY A 23 12.30 -11.22 8.26
N LEU A 24 11.26 -11.74 7.60
CA LEU A 24 10.31 -12.65 8.23
C LEU A 24 10.98 -13.98 8.63
N ALA A 25 11.85 -14.53 7.79
CA ALA A 25 12.59 -15.76 8.11
C ALA A 25 13.47 -15.59 9.36
N LYS A 26 14.21 -14.47 9.48
CA LYS A 26 15.00 -14.15 10.69
C LYS A 26 14.12 -14.07 11.93
N VAL A 27 12.96 -13.43 11.81
CA VAL A 27 11.98 -13.31 12.88
C VAL A 27 11.45 -14.66 13.33
N LEU A 28 11.07 -15.52 12.38
CA LEU A 28 10.60 -16.87 12.65
C LEU A 28 11.66 -17.71 13.38
N ALA A 29 12.92 -17.60 12.95
CA ALA A 29 14.03 -18.30 13.61
C ALA A 29 14.23 -17.81 15.06
N LYS A 30 14.22 -16.49 15.27
CA LYS A 30 14.44 -15.86 16.59
C LYS A 30 13.32 -16.16 17.59
N HIS A 31 12.07 -16.26 17.11
CA HIS A 31 10.88 -16.43 17.95
C HIS A 31 10.19 -17.78 17.78
N SER A 32 10.94 -18.81 17.40
CA SER A 32 10.44 -20.16 17.11
C SER A 32 9.73 -20.84 18.28
N ALA A 33 9.86 -20.32 19.50
CA ALA A 33 9.17 -20.82 20.69
C ALA A 33 7.66 -20.54 20.68
N ASN A 34 7.19 -19.46 20.05
CA ASN A 34 5.77 -19.09 20.03
C ASN A 34 5.28 -18.48 18.72
N LEU A 35 6.13 -18.46 17.68
CA LEU A 35 5.80 -17.99 16.34
C LEU A 35 6.15 -19.08 15.34
N HIS A 36 5.13 -19.60 14.65
CA HIS A 36 5.26 -20.71 13.74
C HIS A 36 4.81 -20.32 12.33
N LEU A 37 5.54 -20.79 11.32
CA LEU A 37 5.12 -20.69 9.93
C LEU A 37 4.48 -22.02 9.53
N GLN A 38 3.30 -21.93 8.94
CA GLN A 38 2.58 -23.04 8.36
C GLN A 38 2.35 -22.78 6.87
N LEU A 39 2.31 -23.84 6.08
CA LEU A 39 2.00 -23.75 4.65
C LEU A 39 0.60 -24.29 4.44
N HIS A 40 -0.25 -23.48 3.81
CA HIS A 40 -1.62 -23.84 3.40
C HIS A 40 -2.55 -24.30 4.55
N VAL A 41 -3.70 -23.65 4.69
CA VAL A 41 -4.79 -24.18 5.53
C VAL A 41 -5.63 -25.09 4.66
N GLU A 42 -5.72 -26.36 5.05
CA GLU A 42 -6.54 -27.36 4.37
C GLU A 42 -7.99 -27.28 4.82
N ARG A 43 -8.22 -27.13 6.14
CA ARG A 43 -9.57 -27.12 6.72
C ARG A 43 -9.63 -26.34 8.03
N LEU A 44 -10.75 -25.65 8.24
CA LEU A 44 -11.16 -25.11 9.53
C LEU A 44 -12.33 -25.94 10.05
N CYS A 45 -12.21 -26.45 11.27
CA CYS A 45 -13.24 -27.25 11.93
C CYS A 45 -14.07 -26.41 12.89
N GLU A 46 -15.30 -26.84 13.16
CA GLU A 46 -16.26 -26.14 14.05
C GLU A 46 -15.79 -26.05 15.51
N ASP A 47 -14.93 -26.97 15.94
CA ASP A 47 -14.33 -27.01 17.27
C ASP A 47 -13.12 -26.07 17.43
N GLY A 48 -12.82 -25.25 16.41
CA GLY A 48 -11.68 -24.34 16.39
C GLY A 48 -10.37 -24.97 15.92
N LEU A 49 -10.38 -26.24 15.48
CA LEU A 49 -9.19 -26.89 14.93
C LEU A 49 -8.86 -26.37 13.52
N VAL A 50 -7.64 -25.87 13.35
CA VAL A 50 -7.05 -25.48 12.08
C VAL A 50 -6.14 -26.59 11.59
N VAL A 51 -6.51 -27.23 10.47
CA VAL A 51 -5.71 -28.29 9.83
C VAL A 51 -4.89 -27.68 8.71
N PHE A 52 -3.57 -27.85 8.79
CA PHE A 52 -2.62 -27.41 7.77
C PHE A 52 -2.31 -28.55 6.79
N GLY A 53 -2.04 -28.22 5.53
CA GLY A 53 -1.73 -29.22 4.51
C GLY A 53 -0.40 -29.94 4.75
N GLY A 54 -0.27 -31.19 4.29
CA GLY A 54 0.99 -31.95 4.34
C GLY A 54 1.09 -32.99 5.46
N GLY A 55 -0.02 -33.40 6.07
CA GLY A 55 -0.06 -34.49 7.05
C GLY A 55 0.37 -34.12 8.48
N GLY A 56 0.48 -32.82 8.79
CA GLY A 56 0.75 -32.31 10.13
C GLY A 56 -0.47 -32.36 11.07
N SER A 57 -0.23 -32.30 12.38
CA SER A 57 -1.28 -32.13 13.39
C SER A 57 -1.93 -30.76 13.27
N GLY A 58 -3.26 -30.69 13.40
CA GLY A 58 -3.97 -29.42 13.48
C GLY A 58 -3.70 -28.68 14.80
N VAL A 59 -3.98 -27.37 14.81
CA VAL A 59 -3.82 -26.49 15.98
C VAL A 59 -5.18 -25.91 16.34
N LEU A 60 -5.56 -25.97 17.62
CA LEU A 60 -6.74 -25.26 18.11
C LEU A 60 -6.42 -23.76 18.13
N ALA A 61 -7.20 -22.97 17.39
CA ALA A 61 -7.03 -21.53 17.33
C ALA A 61 -8.23 -20.81 17.94
N ASP A 62 -7.97 -19.94 18.92
CA ASP A 62 -9.00 -19.08 19.51
C ASP A 62 -9.41 -17.94 18.57
N THR A 63 -8.52 -17.52 17.66
CA THR A 63 -8.76 -16.40 16.75
C THR A 63 -8.03 -16.61 15.44
N ILE A 64 -8.73 -16.35 14.33
CA ILE A 64 -8.19 -16.39 12.97
C ILE A 64 -8.29 -15.00 12.36
N ILE A 65 -7.17 -14.49 11.85
CA ILE A 65 -7.11 -13.16 11.21
C ILE A 65 -6.86 -13.34 9.70
N TYR A 66 -7.84 -12.98 8.88
CA TYR A 66 -7.69 -12.96 7.42
C TYR A 66 -6.99 -11.68 6.97
N CYS A 67 -5.79 -11.81 6.41
CA CYS A 67 -4.99 -10.69 5.89
C CYS A 67 -4.73 -10.80 4.37
N THR A 68 -5.67 -11.39 3.62
CA THR A 68 -5.44 -11.84 2.23
C THR A 68 -6.40 -11.26 1.18
N THR A 69 -7.17 -10.23 1.51
CA THR A 69 -8.22 -9.71 0.62
C THR A 69 -7.66 -8.83 -0.49
N ARG A 70 -7.94 -9.20 -1.74
CA ARG A 70 -7.81 -8.35 -2.93
C ARG A 70 -9.14 -7.63 -3.15
N ALA A 71 -9.12 -6.31 -3.32
CA ALA A 71 -10.31 -5.52 -3.64
C ALA A 71 -10.46 -5.39 -5.17
N GLY A 72 -11.69 -5.43 -5.69
CA GLY A 72 -11.96 -5.08 -7.09
C GLY A 72 -12.67 -6.15 -7.93
N PRO A 73 -12.90 -5.86 -9.22
CA PRO A 73 -12.13 -4.97 -10.12
C PRO A 73 -12.14 -3.47 -9.77
N LEU A 74 -10.99 -2.78 -9.88
CA LEU A 74 -10.84 -1.34 -9.61
C LEU A 74 -9.99 -0.65 -10.68
N PHE A 75 -10.58 0.28 -11.42
CA PHE A 75 -9.89 1.20 -12.33
C PHE A 75 -8.97 2.12 -11.54
N GLU A 76 -7.68 2.12 -11.88
CA GLU A 76 -6.62 2.89 -11.22
C GLU A 76 -6.61 2.73 -9.69
N HIS A 77 -7.03 1.56 -9.21
CA HIS A 77 -7.17 1.24 -7.78
C HIS A 77 -8.12 2.15 -6.98
N VAL A 78 -9.03 2.86 -7.66
CA VAL A 78 -10.01 3.77 -7.03
C VAL A 78 -11.44 3.39 -7.37
N PHE A 79 -11.78 3.24 -8.65
CA PHE A 79 -13.18 3.14 -9.07
C PHE A 79 -13.57 1.72 -9.50
N PRO A 80 -14.57 1.08 -8.87
CA PRO A 80 -15.23 -0.10 -9.45
C PRO A 80 -15.99 0.32 -10.72
N PRO A 81 -15.66 -0.23 -11.91
CA PRO A 81 -16.22 0.25 -13.18
C PRO A 81 -17.75 0.34 -13.22
N SER A 82 -18.45 -0.66 -12.68
CA SER A 82 -19.92 -0.76 -12.71
C SER A 82 -20.64 0.12 -11.68
N LEU A 83 -19.93 0.67 -10.70
CA LEU A 83 -20.50 1.52 -9.65
C LEU A 83 -19.96 2.94 -9.69
N ALA A 84 -19.03 3.25 -10.59
CA ALA A 84 -18.48 4.58 -10.72
C ALA A 84 -19.49 5.55 -11.36
N PRO A 85 -19.52 6.83 -10.95
CA PRO A 85 -18.73 7.44 -9.87
C PRO A 85 -19.36 7.30 -8.48
N SER A 86 -20.50 6.61 -8.33
CA SER A 86 -21.25 6.54 -7.06
C SER A 86 -20.51 5.84 -5.91
N LEU A 87 -19.55 4.98 -6.24
CA LEU A 87 -18.64 4.36 -5.28
C LEU A 87 -17.19 4.54 -5.72
N SER A 88 -16.32 4.87 -4.76
CA SER A 88 -14.86 4.91 -4.93
C SER A 88 -14.17 4.42 -3.66
N PHE A 89 -12.93 3.94 -3.81
CA PHE A 89 -12.08 3.49 -2.72
C PHE A 89 -10.85 4.38 -2.62
N VAL A 90 -10.50 4.73 -1.38
CA VAL A 90 -9.25 5.41 -1.02
C VAL A 90 -8.51 4.49 -0.06
N GLY A 91 -7.20 4.32 -0.25
CA GLY A 91 -6.39 3.54 0.69
C GLY A 91 -6.16 2.08 0.33
N ILE A 92 -6.56 1.65 -0.87
CA ILE A 92 -6.38 0.25 -1.32
C ILE A 92 -4.93 -0.07 -1.70
N PRO A 93 -4.19 0.81 -2.41
CA PRO A 93 -2.80 0.52 -2.76
C PRO A 93 -1.91 0.34 -1.56
N ILE A 94 -1.07 -0.70 -1.64
CA ILE A 94 -0.07 -1.03 -0.62
C ILE A 94 1.30 -0.58 -1.08
N LYS A 95 2.20 -0.40 -0.10
CA LYS A 95 3.56 0.07 -0.29
C LYS A 95 3.68 1.48 -0.89
N VAL A 96 2.72 2.35 -0.56
CA VAL A 96 2.71 3.76 -0.98
C VAL A 96 3.09 4.69 0.16
N PHE A 97 3.44 5.94 -0.16
CA PHE A 97 3.44 7.02 0.82
C PHE A 97 1.99 7.44 1.13
N ALA A 98 1.38 6.72 2.07
CA ALA A 98 -0.06 6.71 2.33
C ALA A 98 -0.72 8.10 2.42
N PRO A 99 -0.26 9.05 3.27
CA PRO A 99 -0.94 10.34 3.40
C PRO A 99 -1.08 11.09 2.07
N ARG A 100 0.00 11.17 1.28
CA ARG A 100 0.02 11.87 -0.01
C ARG A 100 -0.79 11.15 -1.08
N PHE A 101 -0.61 9.83 -1.20
CA PHE A 101 -1.29 9.08 -2.26
C PHE A 101 -2.79 9.02 -2.01
N PHE A 102 -3.22 8.87 -0.75
CA PHE A 102 -4.64 8.85 -0.38
C PHE A 102 -5.28 10.23 -0.57
N GLU A 103 -4.53 11.33 -0.34
CA GLU A 103 -4.97 12.68 -0.68
C GLU A 103 -5.20 12.82 -2.19
N ALA A 104 -4.29 12.34 -3.03
CA ALA A 104 -4.46 12.36 -4.48
C ALA A 104 -5.69 11.55 -4.93
N GLN A 105 -5.90 10.35 -4.39
CA GLN A 105 -7.09 9.54 -4.67
C GLN A 105 -8.39 10.26 -4.24
N ALA A 106 -8.41 10.83 -3.03
CA ALA A 106 -9.57 11.56 -2.51
C ALA A 106 -9.85 12.83 -3.34
N LYS A 107 -8.82 13.58 -3.72
CA LYS A 107 -8.93 14.77 -4.57
C LYS A 107 -9.50 14.42 -5.94
N TRP A 108 -9.01 13.34 -6.57
CA TRP A 108 -9.58 12.86 -7.83
C TRP A 108 -11.05 12.46 -7.68
N GLY A 109 -11.38 11.67 -6.64
CA GLY A 109 -12.75 11.29 -6.33
C GLY A 109 -13.70 12.49 -6.20
N ALA A 110 -13.29 13.51 -5.44
CA ALA A 110 -14.06 14.74 -5.27
C ALA A 110 -14.21 15.54 -6.59
N GLN A 111 -13.17 15.59 -7.43
CA GLN A 111 -13.23 16.25 -8.74
C GLN A 111 -14.18 15.53 -9.70
N VAL A 112 -14.24 14.20 -9.67
CA VAL A 112 -15.21 13.41 -10.45
C VAL A 112 -16.64 13.66 -9.94
N LEU A 113 -16.88 13.57 -8.63
CA LEU A 113 -18.21 13.80 -8.05
C LEU A 113 -18.73 15.23 -8.26
N SER A 114 -17.84 16.22 -8.32
CA SER A 114 -18.19 17.62 -8.61
C SER A 114 -18.33 17.94 -10.09
N GLY A 115 -18.14 16.96 -10.98
CA GLY A 115 -18.21 17.15 -12.43
C GLY A 115 -17.04 17.94 -13.03
N ARG A 116 -16.00 18.25 -12.23
CA ARG A 116 -14.77 18.91 -12.71
C ARG A 116 -13.90 17.97 -13.55
N ARG A 117 -14.08 16.66 -13.39
CA ARG A 117 -13.44 15.63 -14.20
C ARG A 117 -14.45 14.56 -14.59
N THR A 118 -14.24 13.98 -15.76
CA THR A 118 -15.03 12.86 -16.26
C THR A 118 -14.26 11.56 -16.12
N LEU A 119 -14.98 10.48 -15.87
CA LEU A 119 -14.44 9.14 -15.99
C LEU A 119 -14.63 8.64 -17.43
N PRO A 120 -13.74 7.76 -17.92
CA PRO A 120 -14.00 7.05 -19.16
C PRO A 120 -15.21 6.11 -19.03
N PRO A 121 -15.80 5.65 -20.14
CA PRO A 121 -16.89 4.68 -20.13
C PRO A 121 -16.55 3.40 -19.35
N GLU A 122 -17.56 2.75 -18.79
CA GLU A 122 -17.41 1.51 -18.01
C GLU A 122 -16.59 0.44 -18.76
N GLN A 123 -16.84 0.27 -20.06
CA GLN A 123 -16.14 -0.73 -20.88
C GLN A 123 -14.64 -0.41 -21.01
N GLU A 124 -14.26 0.86 -21.07
CA GLU A 124 -12.86 1.28 -21.13
C GLU A 124 -12.17 1.11 -19.78
N MET A 125 -12.86 1.47 -18.68
CA MET A 125 -12.37 1.22 -17.33
C MET A 125 -12.13 -0.28 -17.10
N MET A 126 -13.07 -1.13 -17.50
CA MET A 126 -12.95 -2.58 -17.35
C MET A 126 -11.78 -3.14 -18.18
N ARG A 127 -11.64 -2.70 -19.43
CA ARG A 127 -10.52 -3.11 -20.28
C ARG A 127 -9.17 -2.76 -19.66
N SER A 128 -9.03 -1.55 -19.12
CA SER A 128 -7.80 -1.14 -18.42
C SER A 128 -7.50 -2.01 -17.20
N VAL A 129 -8.52 -2.39 -16.42
CA VAL A 129 -8.37 -3.31 -15.28
C VAL A 129 -7.91 -4.70 -15.72
N GLU A 130 -8.52 -5.24 -16.78
CA GLU A 130 -8.18 -6.56 -17.32
C GLU A 130 -6.75 -6.58 -17.89
N GLU A 131 -6.35 -5.53 -18.63
CA GLU A 131 -5.00 -5.36 -19.15
C GLU A 131 -3.98 -5.30 -18.00
N TYR A 132 -4.27 -4.54 -16.94
CA TYR A 132 -3.44 -4.48 -15.75
C TYR A 132 -3.31 -5.85 -15.05
N TYR A 133 -4.41 -6.59 -14.91
CA TYR A 133 -4.40 -7.94 -14.32
C TYR A 133 -3.60 -8.92 -15.16
N ARG A 134 -3.76 -8.88 -16.48
CA ARG A 134 -3.03 -9.73 -17.41
C ARG A 134 -1.54 -9.44 -17.39
N ALA A 135 -1.14 -8.17 -17.37
CA ALA A 135 0.27 -7.78 -17.26
C ALA A 135 0.90 -8.32 -15.97
N ARG A 136 0.16 -8.25 -14.86
CA ARG A 136 0.60 -8.78 -13.56
C ARG A 136 0.71 -10.29 -13.54
N GLU A 137 -0.23 -10.98 -14.16
CA GLU A 137 -0.21 -12.43 -14.31
C GLU A 137 0.97 -12.89 -15.17
N ILE A 138 1.25 -12.23 -16.30
CA ILE A 138 2.42 -12.49 -17.16
C ILE A 138 3.72 -12.26 -16.38
N ALA A 139 3.77 -11.24 -15.53
CA ALA A 139 4.90 -10.96 -14.66
C ALA A 139 4.99 -11.91 -13.44
N GLY A 140 4.11 -12.91 -13.32
CA GLY A 140 4.11 -13.88 -12.22
C GLY A 140 3.72 -13.29 -10.86
N VAL A 141 3.12 -12.10 -10.82
CA VAL A 141 2.76 -11.43 -9.57
C VAL A 141 1.55 -12.11 -8.92
N PRO A 142 1.67 -12.57 -7.65
CA PRO A 142 0.53 -13.14 -6.92
C PRO A 142 -0.66 -12.17 -6.82
N LYS A 143 -1.89 -12.69 -6.97
CA LYS A 143 -3.14 -11.88 -6.93
C LYS A 143 -3.30 -11.01 -5.66
N LYS A 144 -2.72 -11.41 -4.53
CA LYS A 144 -2.75 -10.61 -3.28
C LYS A 144 -1.97 -9.30 -3.40
N TYR A 145 -0.97 -9.26 -4.28
CA TYR A 145 -0.17 -8.07 -4.57
C TYR A 145 -0.73 -7.26 -5.72
N THR A 146 -1.97 -7.48 -6.18
CA THR A 146 -2.55 -6.69 -7.28
C THR A 146 -2.45 -5.18 -7.04
N HIS A 147 -2.55 -4.71 -5.80
CA HIS A 147 -2.50 -3.29 -5.46
C HIS A 147 -1.12 -2.83 -4.95
N ASP A 148 -0.07 -3.64 -5.12
CA ASP A 148 1.31 -3.23 -4.86
C ASP A 148 1.82 -2.37 -6.01
N VAL A 149 1.80 -1.05 -5.82
CA VAL A 149 2.16 -0.08 -6.86
C VAL A 149 3.61 0.40 -6.77
N CYS A 150 4.41 -0.14 -5.84
CA CYS A 150 5.77 0.31 -5.58
C CYS A 150 6.86 -0.69 -5.98
N LEU A 151 6.53 -1.98 -6.13
CA LEU A 151 7.53 -3.04 -6.33
C LEU A 151 7.90 -3.38 -7.79
N SER A 152 7.46 -2.63 -8.81
CA SER A 152 7.96 -2.87 -10.17
C SER A 152 8.99 -1.83 -10.60
N GLU A 153 10.03 -2.29 -11.31
CA GLU A 153 11.17 -1.49 -11.80
C GLU A 153 10.74 -0.28 -12.65
N THR A 154 9.54 -0.30 -13.21
CA THR A 154 8.93 0.77 -14.01
C THR A 154 8.08 1.78 -13.22
N MET A 155 7.87 1.58 -11.92
CA MET A 155 6.87 2.31 -11.11
C MET A 155 7.38 3.23 -9.97
N PRO A 156 8.62 3.77 -9.95
CA PRO A 156 8.91 4.87 -9.03
C PRO A 156 8.00 6.09 -9.28
N THR A 157 7.46 6.25 -10.49
CA THR A 157 6.66 7.42 -10.87
C THR A 157 5.15 7.19 -10.84
N TYR A 158 4.65 5.98 -10.55
CA TYR A 158 3.20 5.70 -10.63
C TYR A 158 2.37 6.71 -9.83
N MET A 159 2.79 6.99 -8.60
CA MET A 159 2.08 7.91 -7.71
C MET A 159 2.06 9.34 -8.28
N ASP A 160 3.17 9.77 -8.88
CA ASP A 160 3.30 11.08 -9.52
C ASP A 160 2.51 11.18 -10.83
N ASP A 161 2.58 10.14 -11.65
CA ASP A 161 1.88 10.07 -12.93
C ASP A 161 0.36 9.98 -12.70
N PHE A 162 -0.08 9.22 -11.69
CA PHE A 162 -1.46 9.18 -11.22
C PHE A 162 -1.91 10.58 -10.76
N GLY A 163 -1.15 11.21 -9.88
CA GLY A 163 -1.46 12.53 -9.35
C GLY A 163 -1.56 13.60 -10.44
N SER A 164 -0.58 13.61 -11.34
CA SER A 164 -0.50 14.53 -12.47
C SER A 164 -1.63 14.31 -13.48
N LYS A 165 -1.95 13.05 -13.81
CA LYS A 165 -2.98 12.71 -14.80
C LYS A 165 -4.39 12.98 -14.29
N TYR A 166 -4.68 12.58 -13.05
CA TYR A 166 -6.05 12.49 -12.57
C TYR A 166 -6.50 13.62 -11.64
N CYS A 167 -5.60 14.38 -11.01
CA CYS A 167 -6.04 15.45 -10.10
C CYS A 167 -5.12 16.68 -9.99
N ASP A 168 -4.24 16.88 -10.98
CA ASP A 168 -3.22 17.95 -10.99
C ASP A 168 -2.45 18.00 -9.66
N PHE A 169 -2.13 16.83 -9.11
CA PHE A 169 -1.38 16.72 -7.88
C PHE A 169 0.10 16.96 -8.18
N PRO A 170 0.79 17.83 -7.43
CA PRO A 170 2.20 18.12 -7.69
C PRO A 170 3.06 16.86 -7.53
N ARG A 171 4.01 16.70 -8.46
CA ARG A 171 5.05 15.69 -8.37
C ARG A 171 5.89 15.91 -7.11
N VAL A 172 6.35 14.82 -6.51
CA VAL A 172 7.31 14.89 -5.40
C VAL A 172 8.74 14.96 -5.91
N GLU A 173 9.62 15.49 -5.08
CA GLU A 173 11.05 15.37 -5.28
C GLU A 173 11.48 13.91 -5.22
N ARG A 174 12.54 13.58 -5.95
CA ARG A 174 13.05 12.22 -6.11
C ARG A 174 13.33 11.51 -4.77
N TRP A 175 13.80 12.24 -3.76
CA TRP A 175 14.14 11.67 -2.46
C TRP A 175 12.95 11.02 -1.74
N HIS A 176 11.70 11.45 -2.02
CA HIS A 176 10.50 10.80 -1.47
C HIS A 176 10.32 9.37 -2.01
N HIS A 177 10.60 9.17 -3.30
CA HIS A 177 10.55 7.85 -3.92
C HIS A 177 11.67 6.96 -3.39
N GLU A 178 12.88 7.52 -3.26
CA GLU A 178 14.02 6.82 -2.68
C GLU A 178 13.73 6.38 -1.23
N LEU A 179 13.12 7.25 -0.42
CA LEU A 179 12.72 6.94 0.95
C LEU A 179 11.75 5.76 1.00
N VAL A 180 10.70 5.76 0.17
CA VAL A 180 9.70 4.68 0.14
C VAL A 180 10.35 3.36 -0.28
N VAL A 181 11.17 3.37 -1.34
CA VAL A 181 11.87 2.17 -1.84
C VAL A 181 12.83 1.63 -0.79
N SER A 182 13.67 2.49 -0.20
CA SER A 182 14.62 2.13 0.85
C SER A 182 13.92 1.57 2.09
N LEU A 183 12.79 2.16 2.51
CA LEU A 183 11.99 1.67 3.63
C LEU A 183 11.48 0.25 3.39
N PHE A 184 10.89 -0.03 2.23
CA PHE A 184 10.38 -1.37 1.93
C PHE A 184 11.48 -2.40 1.71
N ALA A 185 12.59 -2.00 1.10
CA ALA A 185 13.77 -2.85 0.98
C ALA A 185 14.31 -3.21 2.37
N ASN A 186 14.43 -2.25 3.27
CA ASN A 186 14.88 -2.48 4.64
C ASN A 186 13.90 -3.37 5.41
N MET A 187 12.60 -3.08 5.37
CA MET A 187 11.55 -3.88 6.01
C MET A 187 11.57 -5.35 5.53
N ASN A 188 11.80 -5.59 4.24
CA ASN A 188 11.91 -6.95 3.70
C ASN A 188 13.13 -7.70 4.22
N ASN A 189 14.22 -6.99 4.56
CA ASN A 189 15.48 -7.58 5.04
C ASN A 189 15.58 -7.64 6.58
N ASN A 190 14.87 -6.76 7.26
CA ASN A 190 14.95 -6.49 8.69
C ASN A 190 13.58 -6.15 9.28
N LEU A 191 12.70 -7.14 9.42
CA LEU A 191 11.31 -6.90 9.83
C LEU A 191 11.17 -6.38 11.28
N GLU A 192 12.17 -6.61 12.13
CA GLU A 192 12.13 -6.19 13.54
C GLU A 192 12.67 -4.80 13.79
N THR A 193 13.80 -4.44 13.17
CA THR A 193 14.49 -3.18 13.51
C THR A 193 14.57 -2.18 12.37
N PHE A 194 13.80 -2.36 11.28
CA PHE A 194 13.80 -1.42 10.16
C PHE A 194 13.39 0.01 10.52
N ARG A 195 12.75 0.23 11.67
CA ARG A 195 12.36 1.57 12.15
C ARG A 195 13.50 2.27 12.89
N GLU A 196 14.42 1.49 13.44
CA GLU A 196 15.52 1.95 14.29
C GLU A 196 16.85 1.98 13.52
N ASP A 197 17.05 1.03 12.61
CA ASP A 197 18.28 0.87 11.82
C ASP A 197 17.97 1.09 10.34
N TYR A 198 18.20 2.31 9.87
CA TYR A 198 18.01 2.73 8.48
C TYR A 198 19.29 3.39 7.95
N GLN A 199 19.66 3.04 6.72
CA GLN A 199 20.81 3.58 6.00
C GLN A 199 20.31 4.42 4.84
N ASP A 200 19.81 5.60 5.18
CA ASP A 200 19.30 6.55 4.21
C ASP A 200 20.44 7.14 3.36
N THR A 201 20.15 7.38 2.08
CA THR A 201 21.10 8.02 1.17
C THR A 201 21.27 9.49 1.54
N ASP A 202 22.39 10.10 1.14
CA ASP A 202 22.61 11.55 1.31
C ASP A 202 21.45 12.37 0.72
N SER A 203 20.81 11.89 -0.36
CA SER A 203 19.65 12.54 -0.97
C SER A 203 18.43 12.53 -0.05
N ILE A 204 18.17 11.41 0.64
CA ILE A 204 17.06 11.32 1.61
C ILE A 204 17.36 12.22 2.82
N CYS A 205 18.56 12.11 3.39
CA CYS A 205 18.98 12.90 4.55
C CYS A 205 18.83 14.41 4.29
N LYS A 206 19.35 14.88 3.15
CA LYS A 206 19.27 16.29 2.76
C LYS A 206 17.82 16.73 2.52
N GLY A 207 17.02 15.93 1.81
CA GLY A 207 15.62 16.25 1.54
C GLY A 207 14.78 16.36 2.82
N VAL A 208 15.00 15.47 3.79
CA VAL A 208 14.34 15.50 5.10
C VAL A 208 14.76 16.73 5.91
N GLU A 209 16.05 17.07 5.92
CA GLU A 209 16.57 18.27 6.59
C GLU A 209 15.95 19.55 6.01
N GLU A 210 15.97 19.71 4.69
CA GLU A 210 15.37 20.86 4.01
C GLU A 210 13.86 20.94 4.26
N TRP A 211 13.15 19.81 4.25
CA TRP A 211 11.73 19.74 4.59
C TRP A 211 11.46 20.19 6.03
N HIS A 212 12.23 19.72 7.00
CA HIS A 212 12.11 20.13 8.40
C HIS A 212 12.35 21.63 8.58
N LEU A 213 13.37 22.19 7.91
CA LEU A 213 13.64 23.63 7.94
C LEU A 213 12.48 24.44 7.34
N SER A 214 11.89 23.95 6.23
CA SER A 214 10.73 24.61 5.61
C SER A 214 9.49 24.62 6.49
N ALA A 215 9.26 23.55 7.26
CA ALA A 215 8.11 23.43 8.16
C ALA A 215 8.20 24.33 9.40
N GLN A 216 9.42 24.78 9.75
CA GLN A 216 9.66 25.69 10.87
C GLN A 216 9.54 27.17 10.49
N GLN A 217 9.49 27.50 9.19
CA GLN A 217 9.28 28.86 8.74
C GLN A 217 7.79 29.25 8.87
N PRO A 218 7.46 30.44 9.40
CA PRO A 218 6.08 30.92 9.39
C PRO A 218 5.60 31.03 7.95
N GLN A 219 4.53 30.30 7.58
CA GLN A 219 3.90 30.49 6.28
C GLN A 219 3.43 31.95 6.18
N ALA A 220 4.04 32.72 5.27
CA ALA A 220 3.57 34.05 4.95
C ALA A 220 2.15 33.93 4.36
N ALA A 221 1.16 34.54 5.02
CA ALA A 221 -0.20 34.57 4.55
C ALA A 221 -0.26 35.11 3.10
N PRO A 222 -1.03 34.49 2.19
CA PRO A 222 -1.18 35.03 0.85
C PRO A 222 -1.74 36.45 0.95
N ALA A 223 -1.03 37.42 0.35
CA ALA A 223 -1.43 38.82 0.35
C ALA A 223 -2.86 38.96 -0.20
N ALA A 224 -3.79 39.37 0.66
CA ALA A 224 -5.14 39.69 0.25
C ALA A 224 -5.09 40.77 -0.83
N LYS A 225 -5.44 40.41 -2.07
CA LYS A 225 -5.73 41.39 -3.12
C LYS A 225 -6.89 42.25 -2.63
N LYS A 226 -6.60 43.50 -2.24
CA LYS A 226 -7.62 44.53 -2.05
C LYS A 226 -8.34 44.70 -3.39
N MET A 227 -9.54 44.13 -3.51
CA MET A 227 -10.49 44.54 -4.53
C MET A 227 -10.97 45.94 -4.14
N SER A 228 -10.45 46.97 -4.81
CA SER A 228 -11.06 48.30 -4.79
C SER A 228 -12.38 48.22 -5.56
N LEU A 229 -13.50 48.17 -4.83
CA LEU A 229 -14.81 48.50 -5.40
C LEU A 229 -14.83 50.00 -5.65
N GLY A 230 -14.53 50.40 -6.88
CA GLY A 230 -14.82 51.74 -7.38
C GLY A 230 -16.32 51.85 -7.57
N LEU A 231 -16.99 52.60 -6.70
CA LEU A 231 -18.32 53.13 -6.96
C LEU A 231 -18.13 54.42 -7.78
N SER A 232 -18.66 54.41 -8.99
CA SER A 232 -19.09 55.61 -9.74
C SER A 232 -20.51 55.35 -10.20
#